data_AF-A0A920WAU5-F1
#
_entry.id   AF-A0A920WAU5-F1
#
_cell.length_a   1.000
_cell.length_b   1.000
_cell.length_c   1.000
_cell.angle_alpha   90.00
_cell.angle_beta   90.00
_cell.angle_gamma   90.00
#
_symmetry.space_group_name_H-M   'P 1'
#
loop_
_entity.id
_entity.type
_entity.pdbx_description
1 polymer ?
#
loop_
_entity_poly.entity_id
_entity_poly.type
_entity_poly.pdbx_seq_one_letter_code
_entity_poly.pdbx_strand_id
1 'polypeptide(L)'
;MTGWRLGYGIMPSELVPHITRLAVNSVSCAASFSQIAAIAALEGPQDDVEAMVTEFAIRRTLISEGLRSIPNINCPEPEGAFYAFLA
;
A
#
# COMPACT_ATOMS: atom_id res chain seq x y z
N MET A 1 -0.03 7.29 -3.24
CA MET A 1 0.78 7.95 -4.28
C MET A 1 1.08 7.01 -5.48
N THR A 2 0.07 6.38 -6.09
CA THR A 2 0.27 5.28 -7.07
C THR A 2 1.08 5.71 -8.30
N GLY A 3 0.81 6.91 -8.83
CA GLY A 3 1.48 7.48 -10.01
C GLY A 3 2.92 7.95 -9.77
N TRP A 4 3.38 8.03 -8.53
CA TRP A 4 4.71 8.54 -8.16
C TRP A 4 5.81 7.47 -8.24
N ARG A 5 5.42 6.20 -8.40
CA ARG A 5 6.32 5.08 -8.71
C ARG A 5 7.48 4.94 -7.71
N LEU A 6 7.19 5.05 -6.42
CA LEU A 6 8.18 4.95 -5.36
C LEU A 6 7.86 3.82 -4.38
N GLY A 7 8.89 3.07 -4.03
CA GLY A 7 8.89 2.09 -2.95
C GLY A 7 10.30 1.94 -2.37
N TYR A 8 10.40 1.35 -1.19
CA TYR A 8 11.66 1.03 -0.53
C TYR A 8 11.59 -0.37 0.08
N GLY A 9 12.74 -0.97 0.35
CA GLY A 9 12.85 -2.28 0.98
C GLY A 9 13.79 -2.23 2.17
N ILE A 10 13.45 -2.95 3.24
CA ILE A 10 14.31 -3.18 4.39
C ILE A 10 14.81 -4.62 4.28
N MET A 11 16.14 -4.81 4.30
CA MET A 11 16.76 -6.11 4.01
C MET A 11 18.06 -6.31 4.80
N PRO A 12 18.51 -7.55 5.02
CA PRO A 12 19.84 -7.85 5.55
C PRO A 12 20.95 -7.15 4.75
N SER A 13 21.98 -6.65 5.44
CA SER A 13 23.07 -5.90 4.80
C SER A 13 23.81 -6.70 3.72
N GLU A 14 23.89 -8.02 3.86
CA GLU A 14 24.46 -8.92 2.86
C GLU A 14 23.71 -8.91 1.52
N LEU A 15 22.41 -8.59 1.50
CA LEU A 15 21.61 -8.53 0.27
C LEU A 15 21.74 -7.20 -0.47
N VAL A 16 22.12 -6.13 0.22
CA VAL A 16 22.21 -4.77 -0.35
C VAL A 16 23.02 -4.72 -1.66
N PRO A 17 24.27 -5.25 -1.74
CA PRO A 17 25.03 -5.18 -2.99
C PRO A 17 24.36 -5.93 -4.16
N HIS A 18 23.61 -7.00 -3.87
CA HIS A 18 22.89 -7.77 -4.88
C HIS A 18 21.65 -7.01 -5.39
N ILE A 19 20.85 -6.45 -4.48
CA ILE A 19 19.66 -5.68 -4.82
C ILE A 19 20.02 -4.36 -5.49
N THR A 20 21.06 -3.66 -5.04
CA THR A 20 21.56 -2.45 -5.71
C THR A 20 22.01 -2.76 -7.14
N ARG A 21 22.75 -3.86 -7.36
CA ARG A 21 23.16 -4.27 -8.71
C ARG A 21 21.95 -4.55 -9.60
N LEU A 22 20.93 -5.26 -9.08
CA LEU A 22 19.69 -5.51 -9.81
C LEU A 22 18.98 -4.20 -10.17
N ALA A 23 18.79 -3.31 -9.19
CA ALA A 23 18.11 -2.04 -9.38
C ALA A 23 18.82 -1.15 -10.41
N VAL A 24 20.16 -1.02 -10.33
CA VAL A 24 20.95 -0.21 -11.29
C VAL A 24 20.82 -0.74 -12.72
N ASN A 25 20.86 -2.06 -12.92
CA ASN A 25 20.78 -2.67 -14.25
C ASN A 25 19.35 -2.82 -14.79
N SER A 26 18.32 -2.73 -13.93
CA SER A 26 16.92 -2.89 -14.33
C SER A 26 16.18 -1.56 -14.46
N VAL A 27 16.32 -0.68 -13.47
CA VAL A 27 15.55 0.57 -13.36
C VAL A 27 16.40 1.81 -13.07
N SER A 28 17.72 1.65 -12.90
CA SER A 28 18.69 2.70 -12.53
C SER A 28 18.44 3.33 -11.16
N CYS A 29 17.41 4.18 -11.02
CA CYS A 29 17.05 4.85 -9.78
C CYS A 29 15.58 5.33 -9.81
N ALA A 30 15.02 5.64 -8.64
CA ALA A 30 13.72 6.31 -8.56
C ALA A 30 13.86 7.78 -8.96
N ALA A 31 12.81 8.36 -9.55
CA ALA A 31 12.83 9.76 -9.96
C ALA A 31 13.09 10.70 -8.76
N SER A 32 14.02 11.65 -8.91
CA SER A 32 14.49 12.51 -7.82
C SER A 32 13.36 13.30 -7.14
N PHE A 33 12.45 13.87 -7.91
CA PHE A 33 11.29 14.59 -7.38
C PHE A 33 10.34 13.67 -6.58
N SER A 34 10.27 12.38 -6.94
CA SER A 34 9.49 11.40 -6.20
C SER A 34 10.16 11.04 -4.87
N GLN A 35 11.50 10.98 -4.83
CA GLN A 35 12.25 10.80 -3.57
C GLN A 35 12.01 11.97 -2.61
N ILE A 36 11.99 13.22 -3.11
CA ILE A 36 11.68 14.41 -2.29
C ILE A 36 10.24 14.34 -1.75
N ALA A 37 9.27 13.95 -2.60
CA ALA A 37 7.89 13.77 -2.17
C ALA A 37 7.74 12.67 -1.10
N ALA A 38 8.58 11.63 -1.16
CA ALA A 38 8.63 10.57 -0.13
C ALA A 38 9.02 11.10 1.24
N ILE A 39 10.06 11.93 1.28
CA ILE A 39 10.55 12.54 2.52
C ILE A 39 9.43 13.37 3.13
N ALA A 40 8.79 14.22 2.32
CA ALA A 40 7.63 15.01 2.76
C ALA A 40 6.47 14.14 3.25
N ALA A 41 6.20 13.00 2.59
CA ALA A 41 5.14 12.08 3.00
C ALA A 41 5.47 11.30 4.29
N LEU A 42 6.74 11.00 4.55
CA LEU A 42 7.19 10.26 5.74
C LEU A 42 7.36 11.15 6.97
N GLU A 43 7.90 12.36 6.79
CA GLU A 43 8.21 13.29 7.88
C GLU A 43 7.10 14.30 8.15
N GLY A 44 6.16 14.46 7.21
CA GLY A 44 5.01 15.34 7.33
C GLY A 44 3.89 14.79 8.24
N PRO A 45 2.82 15.58 8.44
CA PRO A 45 1.64 15.14 9.18
C PRO A 45 1.01 13.89 8.58
N GLN A 46 0.44 13.04 9.45
CA GLN A 46 -0.15 11.76 9.05
C GLN A 46 -1.70 11.78 9.07
N ASP A 47 -2.31 12.95 9.33
CA ASP A 47 -3.77 13.11 9.46
C ASP A 47 -4.53 12.60 8.22
N ASP A 48 -3.99 12.84 7.02
CA ASP A 48 -4.59 12.36 5.77
C ASP A 48 -4.61 10.82 5.69
N VAL A 49 -3.59 10.15 6.24
CA VAL A 49 -3.53 8.68 6.29
C VAL A 49 -4.60 8.16 7.25
N GLU A 50 -4.72 8.76 8.42
CA GLU A 50 -5.74 8.38 9.42
C GLU A 50 -7.16 8.60 8.89
N ALA A 51 -7.40 9.71 8.20
CA ALA A 51 -8.67 9.99 7.53
C ALA A 51 -8.99 8.95 6.44
N MET A 52 -8.00 8.58 5.62
CA MET A 52 -8.17 7.53 4.60
C MET A 52 -8.48 6.17 5.23
N VAL A 53 -7.77 5.77 6.29
CA VAL A 53 -8.01 4.50 6.99
C VAL A 53 -9.42 4.46 7.58
N THR A 54 -9.87 5.54 8.21
CA THR A 54 -11.22 5.66 8.77
C THR A 54 -12.28 5.47 7.69
N GLU A 55 -12.14 6.17 6.57
CA GLU A 55 -13.08 6.08 5.46
C GLU A 55 -13.06 4.69 4.80
N PHE A 56 -11.90 4.06 4.65
CA PHE A 56 -11.82 2.70 4.14
C PHE A 56 -12.42 1.67 5.10
N ALA A 57 -12.35 1.87 6.42
CA ALA A 57 -13.00 0.99 7.39
C ALA A 57 -14.54 1.04 7.26
N ILE A 58 -15.12 2.24 7.10
CA ILE A 58 -16.57 2.41 6.86
C ILE A 58 -16.99 1.67 5.57
N ARG A 59 -16.24 1.88 4.48
CA ARG A 59 -16.51 1.22 3.19
C ARG A 59 -16.35 -0.30 3.28
N ARG A 60 -15.36 -0.78 4.02
CA ARG A 60 -15.11 -2.21 4.24
C ARG A 60 -16.32 -2.86 4.90
N THR A 61 -16.83 -2.29 5.99
CA THR A 61 -18.01 -2.80 6.69
C THR A 61 -19.23 -2.81 5.76
N LEU A 62 -19.51 -1.69 5.08
CA LEU A 62 -20.64 -1.59 4.16
C LEU A 62 -20.60 -2.66 3.06
N ILE A 63 -19.44 -2.84 2.41
CA ILE A 63 -19.29 -3.79 1.31
C ILE A 63 -19.35 -5.23 1.81
N SER A 64 -18.63 -5.57 2.89
CA SER A 64 -18.59 -6.94 3.42
C SER A 64 -19.95 -7.40 3.94
N GLU A 65 -20.69 -6.53 4.64
CA GLU A 65 -22.06 -6.83 5.10
C GLU A 65 -23.03 -6.97 3.93
N GLY A 66 -22.96 -6.06 2.95
CA GLY A 66 -23.77 -6.16 1.73
C GLY A 66 -23.53 -7.46 0.98
N LEU A 67 -22.26 -7.87 0.81
CA LEU A 67 -21.91 -9.13 0.18
C LEU A 67 -22.42 -10.34 0.98
N ARG A 68 -22.26 -10.34 2.31
CA ARG A 68 -22.75 -11.40 3.20
C ARG A 68 -24.29 -11.52 3.24
N SER A 69 -25.01 -10.48 2.84
CA SER A 69 -26.48 -10.52 2.72
C SER A 69 -26.98 -11.29 1.48
N ILE A 70 -26.12 -11.54 0.49
CA ILE A 70 -26.50 -12.22 -0.75
C ILE A 70 -26.44 -13.74 -0.54
N PRO A 71 -27.51 -14.49 -0.85
CA PRO A 71 -27.51 -15.94 -0.72
C PRO A 71 -26.36 -16.59 -1.49
N ASN A 72 -25.67 -17.53 -0.83
CA ASN A 72 -24.53 -18.27 -1.37
C ASN A 72 -23.26 -17.45 -1.65
N ILE A 73 -23.14 -16.23 -1.13
CA ILE A 73 -21.88 -15.48 -1.11
C ILE A 73 -21.22 -15.60 0.26
N ASN A 74 -19.98 -16.08 0.28
CA ASN A 74 -19.13 -16.06 1.46
C ASN A 74 -18.06 -14.97 1.30
N CYS A 75 -18.10 -13.95 2.15
CA CYS A 75 -17.10 -12.88 2.19
C CYS A 75 -16.58 -12.78 3.63
N PRO A 76 -15.40 -13.34 3.92
CA PRO A 76 -14.72 -13.13 5.19
C PRO A 76 -14.47 -11.64 5.45
N GLU A 77 -14.38 -11.26 6.72
CA GLU A 77 -14.07 -9.88 7.08
C GLU A 77 -12.62 -9.53 6.69
N PRO A 78 -12.37 -8.50 5.87
CA PRO A 78 -11.01 -8.12 5.51
C PRO A 78 -10.28 -7.46 6.70
N GLU A 79 -9.07 -7.92 7.02
CA GLU A 79 -8.29 -7.32 8.11
C GLU A 79 -7.50 -6.06 7.67
N GLY A 80 -7.33 -5.85 6.36
CA GLY A 80 -6.59 -4.72 5.81
C GLY A 80 -6.71 -4.60 4.30
N ALA A 81 -5.87 -3.75 3.71
CA ALA A 81 -6.00 -3.30 2.32
C ALA A 81 -7.40 -2.69 2.06
N PHE A 82 -7.84 -2.68 0.80
CA PHE A 82 -9.12 -2.10 0.38
C PHE A 82 -9.88 -3.04 -0.58
N TYR A 83 -9.71 -4.35 -0.39
CA TYR A 83 -10.30 -5.39 -1.23
C TYR A 83 -11.21 -6.32 -0.42
N ALA A 84 -12.27 -6.81 -1.04
CA ALA A 84 -13.09 -7.91 -0.54
C ALA A 84 -12.82 -9.15 -1.39
N PHE A 85 -12.51 -10.28 -0.74
CA PHE A 85 -12.24 -11.55 -1.42
C PHE A 85 -13.31 -12.56 -1.06
N LEU A 86 -13.94 -13.14 -2.08
CA LEU A 86 -15.00 -14.13 -1.91
C LEU A 86 -14.38 -15.52 -1.76
N ALA A 87 -14.98 -16.34 -0.90
CA ALA A 87 -14.56 -17.71 -0.60
C ALA A 87 -15.57 -18.75 -1.10
#